data_AF-A0A7J4NFQ5-F1
#
_entry.id   AF-A0A7J4NFQ5-F1
#
_cell.length_a   1.000
_cell.length_b   1.000
_cell.length_c   1.000
_cell.angle_alpha   90.00
_cell.angle_beta   90.00
_cell.angle_gamma   90.00
#
_symmetry.space_group_name_H-M   'P 1'
#
loop_
_entity.id
_entity.type
_entity.pdbx_description
1 polymer ?
#
loop_
_entity_poly.entity_id
_entity_poly.type
_entity_poly.pdbx_seq_one_letter_code
_entity_poly.pdbx_strand_id
1 'polypeptide(L)'
;GLELALSCDYRVGTRRSQFRFPETNIGIYPGLGGTQRTPRICGIEAARYAVLAGNFLDSKGARALGILTHLVEPASVDSTITEIALSGKPSNKYPAAPVDPSHPAVAFALAFYNDANMAALSSGNCPDGFSAEDKMVSRQLKSLSRTAPIALAMASQLLDDAVNTGDNLKSGLDLELERLNAIFSTADALEGLSALIEGRRPSYTNS
;
A
#
# COMPACT_ATOMS: atom_id res chain seq x y z
N GLY A 1 10.64 1.12 -5.10
CA GLY A 1 10.63 0.21 -6.27
C GLY A 1 9.23 0.03 -6.82
N LEU A 2 8.28 -0.34 -5.96
CA LEU A 2 6.87 -0.47 -6.33
C LEU A 2 6.27 0.86 -6.80
N GLU A 3 6.63 1.98 -6.18
CA GLU A 3 6.20 3.34 -6.53
C GLU A 3 6.48 3.66 -8.01
N LEU A 4 7.71 3.34 -8.46
CA LEU A 4 8.09 3.48 -9.86
C LEU A 4 7.25 2.57 -10.75
N ALA A 5 7.03 1.32 -10.35
CA ALA A 5 6.17 0.41 -11.11
C ALA A 5 4.72 0.92 -11.22
N LEU A 6 4.15 1.48 -10.14
CA LEU A 6 2.80 2.08 -10.15
C LEU A 6 2.71 3.31 -11.04
N SER A 7 3.83 4.01 -11.28
CA SER A 7 3.88 5.12 -12.24
C SER A 7 3.74 4.64 -13.69
N CYS A 8 4.08 3.39 -14.00
CA CYS A 8 3.93 2.78 -15.33
C CYS A 8 2.46 2.44 -15.63
N ASP A 9 2.10 2.44 -16.91
CA ASP A 9 0.75 2.06 -17.35
C ASP A 9 0.49 0.56 -17.14
N TYR A 10 1.50 -0.25 -17.46
CA TYR A 10 1.48 -1.70 -17.30
C TYR A 10 2.58 -2.17 -16.37
N ARG A 11 2.27 -3.23 -15.64
CA ARG A 11 3.11 -3.92 -14.65
C ARG A 11 2.98 -5.42 -14.93
N VAL A 12 3.97 -5.98 -15.62
CA VAL A 12 4.04 -7.39 -16.00
C VAL A 12 4.91 -8.13 -14.99
N GLY A 13 4.42 -9.25 -14.47
CA GLY A 13 5.10 -10.03 -13.45
C GLY A 13 4.86 -11.52 -13.63
N THR A 14 5.61 -12.31 -12.86
CA THR A 14 5.54 -13.77 -12.89
C THR A 14 5.14 -14.31 -11.53
N ARG A 15 5.00 -15.64 -11.40
CA ARG A 15 4.73 -16.28 -10.10
C ARG A 15 5.70 -15.87 -8.98
N ARG A 16 6.93 -15.46 -9.33
CA ARG A 16 7.99 -15.06 -8.38
C ARG A 16 7.90 -13.59 -7.96
N SER A 17 7.06 -12.79 -8.61
CA SER A 17 6.90 -11.37 -8.27
C SER A 17 6.30 -11.22 -6.88
N GLN A 18 6.87 -10.29 -6.12
CA GLN A 18 6.49 -10.00 -4.74
C GLN A 18 6.56 -8.49 -4.53
N PHE A 19 5.61 -7.94 -3.79
CA PHE A 19 5.46 -6.51 -3.60
C PHE A 19 5.16 -6.19 -2.15
N ARG A 20 5.59 -5.02 -1.69
CA ARG A 20 5.33 -4.51 -0.35
C ARG A 20 5.62 -3.02 -0.29
N PHE A 21 4.90 -2.32 0.58
CA PHE A 21 5.27 -1.00 1.10
C PHE A 21 5.79 -1.14 2.54
N PRO A 22 7.12 -1.22 2.77
CA PRO A 22 7.67 -1.39 4.11
C PRO A 22 7.71 -0.09 4.94
N GLU A 23 7.46 1.07 4.35
CA GLU A 23 7.85 2.41 4.81
C GLU A 23 7.33 2.73 6.22
N THR A 24 6.06 2.43 6.53
CA THR A 24 5.47 2.71 7.85
C THR A 24 6.17 1.97 8.99
N ASN A 25 6.84 0.85 8.70
CA ASN A 25 7.64 0.08 9.66
C ASN A 25 9.07 0.61 9.83
N ILE A 26 9.49 1.61 9.06
CA ILE A 26 10.81 2.24 9.12
C ILE A 26 10.70 3.75 9.35
N GLY A 27 9.57 4.21 9.90
CA GLY A 27 9.41 5.60 10.35
C GLY A 27 9.01 6.60 9.27
N ILE A 28 8.65 6.15 8.06
CA ILE A 28 8.26 7.02 6.95
C ILE A 28 7.01 6.50 6.23
N TYR A 29 6.50 7.20 5.22
CA TYR A 29 5.40 6.71 4.37
C TYR A 29 5.88 6.47 2.93
N PRO A 30 5.13 5.69 2.12
CA PRO A 30 5.48 5.47 0.72
C PRO A 30 5.35 6.77 -0.11
N GLY A 31 6.48 7.41 -0.40
CA GLY A 31 6.53 8.58 -1.28
C GLY A 31 6.46 8.21 -2.78
N LEU A 32 6.88 9.14 -3.66
CA LEU A 32 6.92 8.96 -5.12
C LEU A 32 5.57 8.55 -5.76
N GLY A 33 4.48 8.91 -5.07
CA GLY A 33 3.10 8.59 -5.36
C GLY A 33 2.67 7.19 -4.96
N GLY A 34 3.38 6.54 -4.04
CA GLY A 34 2.93 5.29 -3.42
C GLY A 34 1.60 5.46 -2.70
N THR A 35 1.46 6.51 -1.88
CA THR A 35 0.17 6.82 -1.23
C THR A 35 -0.89 7.30 -2.22
N GLN A 36 -0.47 7.90 -3.34
CA GLN A 36 -1.41 8.54 -4.26
C GLN A 36 -1.94 7.64 -5.37
N ARG A 37 -1.11 6.73 -5.90
CA ARG A 37 -1.51 5.82 -6.98
C ARG A 37 -2.18 4.57 -6.47
N THR A 38 -1.81 4.09 -5.29
CA THR A 38 -2.37 2.83 -4.74
C THR A 38 -3.89 2.88 -4.58
N PRO A 39 -4.51 3.86 -3.89
CA PRO A 39 -5.98 3.92 -3.76
C PRO A 39 -6.66 4.15 -5.11
N ARG A 40 -6.04 4.90 -6.02
CA ARG A 40 -6.52 5.07 -7.41
C ARG A 40 -6.45 3.79 -8.23
N ILE A 41 -5.58 2.85 -7.89
CA ILE A 41 -5.45 1.57 -8.58
C ILE A 41 -6.38 0.52 -7.99
N CYS A 42 -6.42 0.37 -6.67
CA CYS A 42 -7.06 -0.78 -6.02
C CYS A 42 -8.24 -0.42 -5.10
N GLY A 43 -8.56 0.86 -4.91
CA GLY A 43 -9.55 1.31 -3.92
C GLY A 43 -8.92 1.52 -2.55
N ILE A 44 -9.64 2.24 -1.68
CA ILE A 44 -9.09 2.77 -0.42
C ILE A 44 -8.78 1.67 0.60
N GLU A 45 -9.67 0.70 0.78
CA GLU A 45 -9.51 -0.36 1.79
C GLU A 45 -8.36 -1.31 1.41
N ALA A 46 -8.29 -1.65 0.12
CA ALA A 46 -7.20 -2.40 -0.48
C ALA A 46 -5.85 -1.66 -0.37
N ALA A 47 -5.86 -0.34 -0.56
CA ALA A 47 -4.67 0.49 -0.40
C ALA A 47 -4.21 0.56 1.05
N ARG A 48 -5.14 0.73 2.00
CA ARG A 48 -4.85 0.69 3.44
C ARG A 48 -4.25 -0.65 3.86
N TYR A 49 -4.77 -1.76 3.36
CA TYR A 49 -4.19 -3.09 3.57
C TYR A 49 -2.75 -3.18 3.03
N ALA A 50 -2.47 -2.66 1.84
CA ALA A 50 -1.14 -2.72 1.24
C ALA A 50 -0.12 -1.79 1.94
N VAL A 51 -0.55 -0.57 2.29
CA VAL A 51 0.32 0.52 2.75
C VAL A 51 0.45 0.56 4.28
N LEU A 52 -0.65 0.55 5.03
CA LEU A 52 -0.62 0.84 6.47
C LEU A 52 0.09 -0.26 7.25
N ALA A 53 -0.37 -1.51 7.10
CA ALA A 53 0.29 -2.67 7.70
C ALA A 53 1.54 -3.12 6.93
N GLY A 54 1.81 -2.52 5.76
CA GLY A 54 2.87 -2.92 4.86
C GLY A 54 2.79 -4.41 4.53
N ASN A 55 1.61 -4.90 4.15
CA ASN A 55 1.45 -6.33 3.88
C ASN A 55 2.29 -6.75 2.68
N PHE A 56 2.86 -7.95 2.80
CA PHE A 56 3.49 -8.60 1.67
C PHE A 56 2.42 -9.10 0.71
N LEU A 57 2.58 -8.78 -0.57
CA LEU A 57 1.71 -9.17 -1.65
C LEU A 57 2.47 -10.13 -2.55
N ASP A 58 2.02 -11.39 -2.59
CA ASP A 58 2.49 -12.31 -3.61
C ASP A 58 1.90 -11.93 -4.98
N SER A 59 2.37 -12.62 -6.02
CA SER A 59 1.96 -12.35 -7.39
C SER A 59 0.44 -12.44 -7.61
N LYS A 60 -0.24 -13.36 -6.93
CA LYS A 60 -1.70 -13.55 -7.03
C LYS A 60 -2.47 -12.45 -6.31
N GLY A 61 -2.10 -12.13 -5.08
CA GLY A 61 -2.71 -11.03 -4.33
C GLY A 61 -2.47 -9.68 -4.99
N ALA A 62 -1.27 -9.43 -5.51
CA ALA A 62 -0.96 -8.21 -6.27
C ALA A 62 -1.79 -8.12 -7.56
N ARG A 63 -2.03 -9.25 -8.26
CA ARG A 63 -2.92 -9.30 -9.43
C ARG A 63 -4.37 -9.01 -9.04
N ALA A 64 -4.86 -9.64 -7.97
CA ALA A 64 -6.21 -9.44 -7.49
C ALA A 64 -6.49 -7.99 -7.05
N LEU A 65 -5.49 -7.32 -6.45
CA LEU A 65 -5.58 -5.90 -6.12
C LEU A 65 -5.51 -4.98 -7.35
N GLY A 66 -4.95 -5.42 -8.48
CA GLY A 66 -4.68 -4.57 -9.65
C GLY A 66 -3.30 -3.87 -9.63
N ILE A 67 -2.52 -4.07 -8.56
CA ILE A 67 -1.10 -3.68 -8.50
C ILE A 67 -0.31 -4.37 -9.60
N LEU A 68 -0.60 -5.64 -9.90
CA LEU A 68 -0.05 -6.32 -11.06
C LEU A 68 -1.08 -6.36 -12.18
N THR A 69 -0.74 -5.79 -13.35
CA THR A 69 -1.66 -5.78 -14.50
C THR A 69 -1.69 -7.13 -15.21
N HIS A 70 -0.53 -7.79 -15.31
CA HIS A 70 -0.35 -9.05 -16.02
C HIS A 70 0.46 -10.01 -15.16
N LEU A 71 -0.11 -11.18 -14.87
CA LEU A 71 0.59 -12.30 -14.23
C LEU A 71 0.77 -13.41 -15.27
N VAL A 72 2.01 -13.60 -15.71
CA VAL A 72 2.33 -14.50 -16.83
C VAL A 72 3.44 -15.48 -16.46
N GLU A 73 3.57 -16.54 -17.25
CA GLU A 73 4.73 -17.42 -17.16
C GLU A 73 6.00 -16.70 -17.61
N PRO A 74 7.19 -17.05 -17.07
CA PRO A 74 8.44 -16.41 -17.48
C PRO A 74 8.69 -16.45 -19.00
N ALA A 75 8.30 -17.55 -19.66
CA ALA A 75 8.44 -17.73 -21.10
C ALA A 75 7.51 -16.82 -21.94
N SER A 76 6.50 -16.21 -21.32
CA SER A 76 5.48 -15.37 -21.98
C SER A 76 5.70 -13.86 -21.75
N VAL A 77 6.78 -13.47 -21.06
CA VAL A 77 7.05 -12.05 -20.76
C VAL A 77 7.23 -11.24 -22.05
N ASP A 78 8.07 -11.69 -22.96
CA ASP A 78 8.40 -10.94 -24.19
C ASP A 78 7.20 -10.82 -25.13
N SER A 79 6.39 -11.88 -25.26
CA SER A 79 5.16 -11.84 -26.07
C SER A 79 4.16 -10.85 -25.46
N THR A 80 3.98 -10.88 -24.14
CA THR A 80 3.09 -9.95 -23.42
C THR A 80 3.52 -8.49 -23.61
N ILE A 81 4.83 -8.20 -23.55
CA ILE A 81 5.36 -6.86 -23.79
C ILE A 81 5.07 -6.39 -25.22
N THR A 82 5.24 -7.28 -26.20
CA THR A 82 4.97 -6.99 -27.60
C THR A 82 3.48 -6.68 -27.83
N GLU A 83 2.59 -7.47 -27.23
CA GLU A 83 1.14 -7.25 -27.29
C GLU A 83 0.73 -5.91 -26.66
N ILE A 84 1.31 -5.58 -25.49
CA ILE A 84 1.08 -4.30 -24.82
C ILE A 84 1.56 -3.13 -25.69
N ALA A 85 2.74 -3.24 -26.29
CA ALA A 85 3.29 -2.20 -27.16
C ALA A 85 2.40 -1.92 -28.37
N LEU A 86 1.80 -2.97 -28.95
CA LEU A 86 0.84 -2.85 -30.05
C LEU A 86 -0.51 -2.26 -29.60
N SER A 87 -0.96 -2.61 -28.39
CA SER A 87 -2.25 -2.16 -27.85
C SER A 87 -2.22 -0.70 -27.36
N GLY A 88 -1.05 -0.19 -26.99
CA GLY A 88 -0.89 1.17 -26.46
C GLY A 88 -1.39 1.31 -25.02
N LYS A 89 -1.70 2.54 -24.60
CA LYS A 89 -2.09 2.86 -23.22
C LYS A 89 -3.43 2.22 -22.82
N PRO A 90 -3.61 1.82 -21.55
CA PRO A 90 -4.89 1.28 -21.09
C PRO A 90 -5.96 2.37 -21.09
N SER A 91 -7.21 2.00 -21.34
CA SER A 91 -8.35 2.93 -21.31
C SER A 91 -8.59 3.52 -19.92
N ASN A 92 -8.37 2.73 -18.87
CA ASN A 92 -8.45 3.17 -17.49
C ASN A 92 -7.30 2.56 -16.67
N LYS A 93 -6.32 3.39 -16.32
CA LYS A 93 -5.21 3.01 -15.44
C LYS A 93 -5.61 2.99 -13.95
N TYR A 94 -6.59 3.79 -13.58
CA TYR A 94 -6.96 4.10 -12.20
C TYR A 94 -8.44 3.75 -11.94
N PRO A 95 -8.79 2.46 -11.86
CA PRO A 95 -10.18 2.04 -11.65
C PRO A 95 -10.70 2.28 -10.23
N ALA A 96 -9.85 2.65 -9.29
CA ALA A 96 -10.17 2.85 -7.86
C ALA A 96 -10.89 1.64 -7.22
N ALA A 97 -10.63 0.43 -7.72
CA ALA A 97 -11.24 -0.81 -7.25
C ALA A 97 -10.31 -1.99 -7.54
N PRO A 98 -10.34 -3.04 -6.71
CA PRO A 98 -9.54 -4.23 -6.97
C PRO A 98 -10.08 -4.99 -8.18
N VAL A 99 -9.20 -5.71 -8.87
CA VAL A 99 -9.54 -6.50 -10.06
C VAL A 99 -10.34 -7.75 -9.70
N ASP A 100 -10.03 -8.39 -8.56
CA ASP A 100 -10.73 -9.56 -8.06
C ASP A 100 -11.09 -9.38 -6.58
N PRO A 101 -12.27 -8.80 -6.28
CA PRO A 101 -12.78 -8.66 -4.92
C PRO A 101 -13.00 -9.99 -4.19
N SER A 102 -13.15 -11.10 -4.92
CA SER A 102 -13.43 -12.42 -4.34
C SER A 102 -12.17 -13.13 -3.83
N HIS A 103 -10.99 -12.67 -4.25
CA HIS A 103 -9.72 -13.21 -3.75
C HIS A 103 -9.66 -13.07 -2.22
N PRO A 104 -9.33 -14.12 -1.45
CA PRO A 104 -9.46 -14.10 0.02
C PRO A 104 -8.77 -12.93 0.72
N ALA A 105 -7.55 -12.58 0.28
CA ALA A 105 -6.82 -11.45 0.84
C ALA A 105 -7.47 -10.09 0.51
N VAL A 106 -8.10 -9.96 -0.67
CA VAL A 106 -8.78 -8.73 -1.08
C VAL A 106 -10.11 -8.62 -0.33
N ALA A 107 -10.91 -9.67 -0.29
CA ALA A 107 -12.16 -9.71 0.46
C ALA A 107 -11.93 -9.35 1.94
N PHE A 108 -10.88 -9.90 2.56
CA PHE A 108 -10.47 -9.50 3.91
C PHE A 108 -10.05 -8.03 3.98
N ALA A 109 -9.24 -7.54 3.05
CA ALA A 109 -8.81 -6.14 3.04
C ALA A 109 -10.02 -5.17 2.99
N LEU A 110 -10.97 -5.43 2.10
CA LEU A 110 -12.20 -4.63 1.96
C LEU A 110 -13.03 -4.66 3.24
N ALA A 111 -13.18 -5.83 3.88
CA ALA A 111 -13.94 -5.96 5.11
C ALA A 111 -13.23 -5.33 6.31
N PHE A 112 -11.90 -5.49 6.43
CA PHE A 112 -11.15 -5.11 7.63
C PHE A 112 -10.72 -3.65 7.64
N TYR A 113 -10.33 -3.08 6.49
CA TYR A 113 -9.80 -1.71 6.36
C TYR A 113 -10.84 -0.68 5.85
N ASN A 114 -12.14 -0.98 6.00
CA ASN A 114 -13.21 -0.04 5.70
C ASN A 114 -13.20 1.17 6.65
N ASP A 115 -13.88 2.26 6.27
CA ASP A 115 -13.90 3.51 7.03
C ASP A 115 -14.42 3.36 8.47
N ALA A 116 -15.42 2.52 8.70
CA ALA A 116 -15.99 2.30 10.04
C ALA A 116 -14.99 1.67 11.01
N ASN A 117 -14.00 0.93 10.50
CA ASN A 117 -12.99 0.27 11.32
C ASN A 117 -11.77 1.15 11.60
N MET A 118 -11.55 2.22 10.83
CA MET A 118 -10.30 2.97 10.89
C MET A 118 -10.03 3.61 12.25
N ALA A 119 -11.05 4.10 12.94
CA ALA A 119 -10.89 4.66 14.29
C ALA A 119 -10.36 3.63 15.30
N ALA A 120 -10.88 2.39 15.24
CA ALA A 120 -10.41 1.29 16.09
C ALA A 120 -8.96 0.91 15.72
N LEU A 121 -8.67 0.74 14.43
CA LEU A 121 -7.35 0.35 13.94
C LEU A 121 -6.26 1.37 14.28
N SER A 122 -6.53 2.66 14.09
CA SER A 122 -5.60 3.75 14.42
C SER A 122 -5.32 3.83 15.93
N SER A 123 -6.25 3.37 16.76
CA SER A 123 -6.09 3.30 18.22
C SER A 123 -5.47 1.98 18.69
N GLY A 124 -5.11 1.08 17.76
CA GLY A 124 -4.57 -0.25 18.08
C GLY A 124 -5.60 -1.27 18.57
N ASN A 125 -6.89 -0.98 18.42
CA ASN A 125 -7.99 -1.83 18.87
C ASN A 125 -8.49 -2.75 17.76
N CYS A 126 -9.06 -3.90 18.13
CA CYS A 126 -9.77 -4.76 17.21
C CYS A 126 -11.12 -4.11 16.83
N PRO A 127 -11.47 -3.99 15.53
CA PRO A 127 -12.76 -3.47 15.11
C PRO A 127 -13.92 -4.40 15.49
N ASP A 128 -15.12 -3.83 15.60
CA ASP A 128 -16.35 -4.59 15.86
C ASP A 128 -16.62 -5.60 14.74
N GLY A 129 -17.14 -6.78 15.12
CA GLY A 129 -17.40 -7.88 14.18
C GLY A 129 -16.16 -8.70 13.81
N PHE A 130 -14.97 -8.36 14.32
CA PHE A 130 -13.75 -9.14 14.19
C PHE A 130 -13.33 -9.74 15.53
N SER A 131 -12.69 -10.91 15.49
CA SER A 131 -12.07 -11.52 16.65
C SER A 131 -10.57 -11.28 16.64
N ALA A 132 -10.01 -10.74 17.73
CA ALA A 132 -8.57 -10.58 17.90
C ALA A 132 -7.82 -11.93 17.98
N GLU A 133 -8.54 -13.04 18.19
CA GLU A 133 -7.98 -14.40 18.19
C GLU A 133 -7.87 -14.97 16.77
N ASP A 134 -8.58 -14.40 15.78
CA ASP A 134 -8.43 -14.80 14.39
C ASP A 134 -6.98 -14.56 13.92
N LYS A 135 -6.43 -15.53 13.19
CA LYS A 135 -5.03 -15.53 12.79
C LYS A 135 -4.71 -14.38 11.83
N MET A 136 -5.64 -13.99 10.96
CA MET A 136 -5.44 -12.91 10.01
C MET A 136 -5.58 -11.56 10.71
N VAL A 137 -6.60 -11.40 11.56
CA VAL A 137 -6.83 -10.18 12.36
C VAL A 137 -5.67 -9.92 13.31
N SER A 138 -5.28 -10.90 14.13
CA SER A 138 -4.15 -10.77 15.07
C SER A 138 -2.85 -10.39 14.36
N ARG A 139 -2.62 -10.94 13.15
CA ARG A 139 -1.47 -10.57 12.32
C ARG A 139 -1.54 -9.11 11.88
N GLN A 140 -2.70 -8.61 11.45
CA GLN A 140 -2.84 -7.21 11.06
C GLN A 140 -2.63 -6.26 12.24
N LEU A 141 -3.28 -6.51 13.38
CA LEU A 141 -3.11 -5.71 14.59
C LEU A 141 -1.64 -5.66 15.03
N LYS A 142 -0.95 -6.81 15.00
CA LYS A 142 0.48 -6.91 15.30
C LYS A 142 1.38 -6.20 14.29
N SER A 143 1.00 -6.17 13.01
CA SER A 143 1.74 -5.40 12.00
C SER A 143 1.58 -3.90 12.24
N LEU A 144 0.34 -3.44 12.45
CA LEU A 144 0.04 -2.04 12.74
C LEU A 144 0.74 -1.56 14.02
N SER A 145 0.76 -2.39 15.07
CA SER A 145 1.43 -2.05 16.34
C SER A 145 2.95 -1.90 16.24
N ARG A 146 3.56 -2.26 15.11
CA ARG A 146 5.01 -2.15 14.87
C ARG A 146 5.38 -0.98 13.98
N THR A 147 4.38 -0.30 13.41
CA THR A 147 4.61 0.89 12.60
C THR A 147 4.96 2.09 13.49
N ALA A 148 5.65 3.08 12.93
CA ALA A 148 5.82 4.36 13.61
C ALA A 148 4.47 5.10 13.64
N PRO A 149 3.96 5.52 14.80
CA PRO A 149 2.63 6.13 14.89
C PRO A 149 2.46 7.37 14.00
N ILE A 150 3.47 8.25 13.95
CA ILE A 150 3.44 9.44 13.08
C ILE A 150 3.37 9.04 11.60
N ALA A 151 4.22 8.08 11.19
CA ALA A 151 4.26 7.61 9.81
C ALA A 151 2.95 6.93 9.40
N LEU A 152 2.38 6.11 10.28
CA LEU A 152 1.09 5.44 10.07
C LEU A 152 -0.04 6.47 9.88
N ALA A 153 -0.10 7.48 10.75
CA ALA A 153 -1.09 8.54 10.68
C ALA A 153 -0.95 9.38 9.41
N MET A 154 0.27 9.79 9.05
CA MET A 154 0.54 10.53 7.81
C MET A 154 0.18 9.70 6.57
N ALA A 155 0.54 8.41 6.54
CA ALA A 155 0.20 7.52 5.44
C ALA A 155 -1.33 7.36 5.30
N SER A 156 -2.05 7.19 6.40
CA SER A 156 -3.52 7.09 6.38
C SER A 156 -4.15 8.35 5.80
N GLN A 157 -3.73 9.53 6.28
CA GLN A 157 -4.25 10.80 5.78
C GLN A 157 -3.94 11.00 4.28
N LEU A 158 -2.74 10.62 3.83
CA LEU A 158 -2.38 10.72 2.42
C LEU A 158 -3.18 9.76 1.51
N LEU A 159 -3.55 8.58 2.02
CA LEU A 159 -4.46 7.67 1.30
C LEU A 159 -5.85 8.28 1.17
N ASP A 160 -6.36 8.94 2.21
CA ASP A 160 -7.65 9.63 2.17
C ASP A 160 -7.59 10.86 1.24
N ASP A 161 -6.50 11.63 1.27
CA ASP A 161 -6.23 12.75 0.36
C ASP A 161 -6.26 12.30 -1.11
N ALA A 162 -5.77 11.10 -1.41
CA ALA A 162 -5.80 10.54 -2.74
C ALA A 162 -7.24 10.25 -3.24
N VAL A 163 -8.14 9.85 -2.34
CA VAL A 163 -9.57 9.69 -2.62
C VAL A 163 -10.21 11.07 -2.82
N ASN A 164 -9.94 12.01 -1.91
CA ASN A 164 -10.51 13.36 -1.94
C ASN A 164 -10.13 14.16 -3.20
N THR A 165 -8.91 13.94 -3.71
CA THR A 165 -8.44 14.58 -4.94
C THR A 165 -8.92 13.89 -6.21
N GLY A 166 -9.60 12.74 -6.12
CA GLY A 166 -10.21 12.03 -7.23
C GLY A 166 -9.24 11.79 -8.41
N ASP A 167 -9.67 12.12 -9.62
CA ASP A 167 -8.85 11.97 -10.84
C ASP A 167 -7.67 12.94 -10.93
N ASN A 168 -7.61 13.97 -10.07
CA ASN A 168 -6.51 14.92 -10.05
C ASN A 168 -5.29 14.36 -9.30
N LEU A 169 -4.59 13.44 -9.96
CA LEU A 169 -3.36 12.84 -9.44
C LEU A 169 -2.31 13.89 -9.10
N LYS A 170 -2.21 15.00 -9.85
CA LYS A 170 -1.20 16.02 -9.59
C LYS A 170 -1.39 16.65 -8.21
N SER A 171 -2.62 17.06 -7.87
CA SER A 171 -2.93 17.60 -6.54
C SER A 171 -2.63 16.60 -5.43
N GLY A 172 -2.95 15.31 -5.62
CA GLY A 172 -2.59 14.28 -4.65
C GLY A 172 -1.07 14.14 -4.47
N LEU A 173 -0.30 14.16 -5.57
CA LEU A 173 1.17 14.11 -5.52
C LEU A 173 1.77 15.34 -4.84
N ASP A 174 1.17 16.52 -5.03
CA ASP A 174 1.61 17.76 -4.38
C ASP A 174 1.39 17.65 -2.85
N LEU A 175 0.24 17.14 -2.39
CA LEU A 175 -0.01 16.87 -0.96
C LEU A 175 0.97 15.85 -0.37
N GLU A 176 1.33 14.80 -1.11
CA GLU A 176 2.35 13.84 -0.69
C GLU A 176 3.74 14.49 -0.56
N LEU A 177 4.08 15.39 -1.49
CA LEU A 177 5.35 16.10 -1.50
C LEU A 177 5.46 17.11 -0.34
N GLU A 178 4.39 17.85 -0.05
CA GLU A 178 4.33 18.84 1.03
C GLU A 178 4.63 18.25 2.41
N ARG A 179 4.30 16.96 2.62
CA ARG A 179 4.53 16.27 3.89
C ARG A 179 5.95 15.69 4.06
N LEU A 180 6.78 15.70 3.01
CA LEU A 180 8.11 15.08 3.06
C LEU A 180 9.01 15.71 4.13
N ASN A 181 9.06 17.05 4.17
CA ASN A 181 9.88 17.74 5.16
C ASN A 181 9.42 17.41 6.59
N ALA A 182 8.11 17.31 6.82
CA ALA A 182 7.56 17.00 8.12
C ALA A 182 7.95 15.58 8.57
N ILE A 183 7.76 14.55 7.74
CA ILE A 183 8.06 13.17 8.13
C ILE A 183 9.56 12.96 8.37
N PHE A 184 10.43 13.48 7.50
CA PHE A 184 11.87 13.32 7.63
C PHE A 184 12.49 14.15 8.76
N SER A 185 11.72 15.07 9.35
CA SER A 185 12.15 15.83 10.54
C SER A 185 11.84 15.12 11.86
N THR A 186 11.11 14.00 11.84
CA THR A 186 10.76 13.25 13.06
C THR A 186 11.94 12.44 13.58
N ALA A 187 12.02 12.27 14.90
CA ALA A 187 13.00 11.36 15.51
C ALA A 187 12.67 9.90 15.16
N ASP A 188 11.39 9.56 15.01
CA ASP A 188 10.94 8.23 14.57
C ASP A 188 11.42 7.87 13.15
N ALA A 189 11.50 8.82 12.22
CA ALA A 189 12.08 8.58 10.90
C ALA A 189 13.59 8.27 11.01
N LEU A 190 14.32 9.05 11.81
CA LEU A 190 15.75 8.81 12.05
C LEU A 190 15.98 7.43 12.70
N GLU A 191 15.20 7.09 13.72
CA GLU A 191 15.28 5.82 14.43
C GLU A 191 14.93 4.64 13.51
N GLY A 192 13.85 4.74 12.74
CA GLY A 192 13.41 3.70 11.81
C GLY A 192 14.44 3.40 10.73
N LEU A 193 15.03 4.44 10.15
CA LEU A 193 16.09 4.31 9.12
C LEU A 193 17.40 3.79 9.72
N SER A 194 17.80 4.29 10.90
CA SER A 194 19.01 3.81 11.59
C SER A 194 18.89 2.33 11.97
N ALA A 195 17.76 1.93 12.57
CA ALA A 195 17.50 0.55 12.97
C ALA A 195 17.53 -0.41 11.78
N LEU A 196 17.04 0.01 10.61
CA LEU A 196 17.08 -0.78 9.38
C LEU A 196 18.52 -1.07 8.94
N ILE A 197 19.39 -0.04 8.94
CA ILE A 197 20.81 -0.18 8.58
C ILE A 197 21.54 -1.08 9.57
N GLU A 198 21.22 -0.94 10.85
CA GLU A 198 21.81 -1.71 11.95
C GLU A 198 21.26 -3.14 12.07
N GLY A 199 20.22 -3.49 11.31
CA GLY A 199 19.59 -4.81 11.36
C GLY A 199 18.85 -5.11 12.68
N ARG A 200 18.43 -4.07 13.40
CA ARG A 200 17.67 -4.17 14.66
C ARG A 200 16.22 -3.74 14.50
N ARG A 201 15.41 -3.96 15.54
CA ARG A 201 14.06 -3.42 15.58
C ARG A 201 14.08 -1.96 16.04
N PRO A 202 13.30 -1.08 15.40
CA PRO A 202 13.16 0.30 15.85
C PRO A 202 12.32 0.38 17.13
N SER A 203 12.55 1.43 17.91
CA SER A 203 11.76 1.80 19.08
C SER A 203 11.20 3.21 18.91
N TYR A 204 9.93 3.31 18.51
CA TYR A 204 9.29 4.60 18.24
C TYR A 204 8.82 5.29 19.51
N THR A 205 9.03 6.60 19.57
CA THR A 205 8.66 7.47 20.69
C THR A 205 7.58 8.47 20.33
N ASN A 206 7.05 8.42 19.10
CA ASN A 206 6.03 9.34 18.60
C ASN A 206 6.50 10.79 18.64
N SER A 207 7.73 11.03 18.18
CA SER A 207 8.45 12.31 18.17
C SER A 207 9.28 12.48 16.92
#